data_AF-A0A962BY07-F1
#
_entry.id   AF-A0A962BY07-F1
#
_cell.length_a   1.000
_cell.length_b   1.000
_cell.length_c   1.000
_cell.angle_alpha   90.00
_cell.angle_beta   90.00
_cell.angle_gamma   90.00
#
_symmetry.space_group_name_H-M   'P 1'
#
loop_
_entity.id
_entity.type
_entity.pdbx_description
1 polymer ?
#
loop_
_entity_poly.entity_id
_entity_poly.type
_entity_poly.pdbx_seq_one_letter_code
_entity_poly.pdbx_strand_id
1 'polypeptide(L)'
;MFFKNLTLFRFPSSLNKSIADIESQLGNKPLKPVGPLELSSRGFVSPFGRGEEALSHSVNHATLVTLGGEDKLLPSAVVNEQLALKLEAATEQQGRRPGGAERKRIKEEVLTDLLPRALARPSRMNAYLDSEGGWLVIDTSSRKSAETMVTTLREAMGSFPALPVSAEASPRALMTGWL
;
A
#
# COMPACT_ATOMS: atom_id res chain seq x y z
N MET A 1 4.91 18.97 -6.17
CA MET A 1 6.00 17.97 -6.25
C MET A 1 5.77 17.15 -7.51
N PHE A 2 6.77 16.95 -8.35
CA PHE A 2 6.63 16.15 -9.58
C PHE A 2 6.77 14.66 -9.30
N PHE A 3 6.13 13.84 -10.13
CA PHE A 3 6.22 12.39 -10.07
C PHE A 3 7.64 11.97 -10.44
N LYS A 4 8.19 10.98 -9.73
CA LYS A 4 9.54 10.44 -9.97
C LYS A 4 9.50 9.17 -10.80
N ASN A 5 8.38 8.45 -10.76
CA ASN A 5 8.16 7.20 -11.48
C ASN A 5 6.75 7.18 -12.07
N LEU A 6 6.49 6.26 -12.99
CA LEU A 6 5.18 6.07 -13.58
C LEU A 6 4.87 4.58 -13.69
N THR A 7 3.83 4.13 -13.01
CA THR A 7 3.15 2.86 -13.28
C THR A 7 1.74 3.15 -13.75
N LEU A 8 1.35 2.58 -14.89
CA LEU A 8 0.13 2.94 -15.62
C LEU A 8 -0.89 1.81 -15.57
N PHE A 9 -2.15 2.20 -15.37
CA PHE A 9 -3.33 1.34 -15.51
C PHE A 9 -4.36 2.02 -16.41
N ARG A 10 -5.15 1.20 -17.11
CA ARG A 10 -6.31 1.65 -17.90
C ARG A 10 -7.59 1.34 -17.16
N PHE A 11 -8.53 2.27 -17.19
CA PHE A 11 -9.90 2.03 -16.74
C PHE A 11 -10.90 2.48 -17.82
N PRO A 12 -12.11 1.90 -17.84
CA PRO A 12 -13.11 2.22 -18.85
C PRO A 12 -13.74 3.61 -18.62
N SER A 13 -14.15 4.27 -19.70
CA SER A 13 -14.84 5.57 -19.66
C SER A 13 -16.18 5.55 -18.93
N SER A 14 -16.75 4.36 -18.66
CA SER A 14 -17.93 4.21 -17.81
C SER A 14 -17.71 4.73 -16.38
N LEU A 15 -16.46 4.84 -15.92
CA LEU A 15 -16.13 5.40 -14.61
C LEU A 15 -16.10 6.92 -14.57
N ASN A 16 -16.24 7.63 -15.71
CA ASN A 16 -16.07 9.08 -15.75
C ASN A 16 -17.02 9.82 -14.79
N LYS A 17 -18.27 9.33 -14.65
CA LYS A 17 -19.22 9.87 -13.67
C LYS A 17 -18.76 9.62 -12.24
N SER A 18 -18.32 8.40 -11.92
CA SER A 18 -17.82 8.06 -10.59
C SER A 18 -16.56 8.85 -10.20
N ILE A 19 -15.70 9.18 -11.18
CA ILE A 19 -14.50 9.98 -10.97
C ILE A 19 -14.84 11.44 -10.67
N ALA A 20 -15.91 11.98 -11.25
CA ALA A 20 -16.37 13.34 -10.93
C ALA A 20 -16.74 13.50 -9.44
N ASP A 21 -17.27 12.43 -8.83
CA ASP A 21 -17.66 12.40 -7.41
C ASP A 21 -16.60 11.72 -6.51
N ILE A 22 -15.36 11.54 -7.01
CA ILE A 22 -14.36 10.68 -6.35
C ILE A 22 -14.04 11.14 -4.93
N GLU A 23 -14.01 12.45 -4.66
CA GLU A 23 -13.70 13.00 -3.35
C GLU A 23 -14.55 12.40 -2.23
N SER A 24 -15.87 12.31 -2.47
CA SER A 24 -16.82 11.71 -1.53
C SER A 24 -16.55 10.22 -1.32
N GLN A 25 -16.15 9.51 -2.38
CA GLN A 25 -15.87 8.08 -2.35
C GLN A 25 -14.56 7.78 -1.61
N LEU A 26 -13.53 8.62 -1.76
CA LEU A 26 -12.28 8.50 -1.00
C LEU A 26 -12.53 8.63 0.52
N GLY A 27 -13.53 9.42 0.90
CA GLY A 27 -13.99 9.56 2.28
C GLY A 27 -14.48 8.27 2.93
N ASN A 28 -14.80 7.23 2.15
CA ASN A 28 -15.14 5.90 2.67
C ASN A 28 -13.91 5.12 3.16
N LYS A 29 -12.71 5.51 2.73
CA LYS A 29 -11.44 4.83 3.06
C LYS A 29 -10.35 5.83 3.48
N PRO A 30 -10.55 6.66 4.51
CA PRO A 30 -9.51 7.54 5.01
C PRO A 30 -8.38 6.74 5.64
N LEU A 31 -7.17 7.29 5.64
CA LEU A 31 -6.07 6.69 6.40
C LEU A 31 -6.42 6.70 7.90
N LYS A 32 -6.48 5.51 8.49
CA LYS A 32 -6.59 5.34 9.94
C LYS A 32 -5.21 5.04 10.53
N PRO A 33 -4.92 5.47 11.77
CA PRO A 33 -3.70 5.06 12.45
C PRO A 33 -3.57 3.54 12.47
N VAL A 34 -2.36 3.03 12.28
CA VAL A 34 -2.11 1.58 12.32
C VAL A 34 -2.44 1.02 13.71
N GLY A 35 -3.25 -0.04 13.74
CA GLY A 35 -3.64 -0.69 14.98
C GLY A 35 -2.44 -1.27 15.76
N PRO A 36 -2.59 -1.53 17.07
CA PRO A 36 -1.50 -2.03 17.91
C PRO A 36 -1.00 -3.43 17.51
N LEU A 37 -1.87 -4.23 16.88
CA LEU A 37 -1.54 -5.59 16.38
C LEU A 37 -1.54 -5.66 14.84
N GLU A 38 -1.68 -4.52 14.17
CA GLU A 38 -1.65 -4.46 12.71
C GLU A 38 -0.22 -4.14 12.24
N LEU A 39 0.22 -4.80 11.17
CA LEU A 39 1.53 -4.52 10.57
C LEU A 39 1.52 -3.24 9.73
N SER A 40 0.38 -2.91 9.13
CA SER A 40 0.26 -1.80 8.22
C SER A 40 -1.17 -1.31 8.09
N SER A 41 -1.33 -0.01 7.90
CA SER A 41 -2.59 0.63 7.52
C SER A 41 -2.42 1.38 6.21
N ARG A 42 -3.49 1.44 5.39
CA ARG A 42 -3.54 2.15 4.10
C ARG A 42 -4.87 2.87 3.99
N GLY A 43 -4.85 4.09 3.43
CA GLY A 43 -6.05 4.87 3.18
C GLY A 43 -5.72 6.23 2.56
N PHE A 44 -6.75 6.93 2.12
CA PHE A 44 -6.59 8.21 1.43
C PHE A 44 -6.28 9.34 2.41
N VAL A 45 -5.42 10.24 1.95
CA VAL A 45 -5.00 11.45 2.65
C VAL A 45 -4.97 12.60 1.67
N SER A 46 -4.99 13.84 2.18
CA SER A 46 -4.99 15.00 1.29
C SER A 46 -3.74 15.08 0.41
N PRO A 47 -3.86 15.37 -0.91
CA PRO A 47 -2.70 15.53 -1.77
C PRO A 47 -1.81 16.72 -1.37
N PHE A 48 -2.33 17.68 -0.60
CA PHE A 48 -1.62 18.91 -0.24
C PHE A 48 -0.73 18.78 1.00
N GLY A 49 -0.98 17.80 1.86
CA GLY A 49 -0.12 17.56 3.02
C GLY A 49 -0.92 17.25 4.29
N ARG A 50 -0.33 17.58 5.44
CA ARG A 50 -0.94 17.39 6.76
C ARG A 50 -1.79 18.60 7.12
N GLY A 51 -2.97 18.36 7.71
CA GLY A 51 -3.88 19.42 8.16
C GLY A 51 -4.90 19.88 7.10
N GLU A 52 -4.78 19.38 5.87
CA GLU A 52 -5.71 19.63 4.79
C GLU A 52 -6.77 18.52 4.72
N GLU A 53 -8.02 18.91 4.50
CA GLU A 53 -9.17 17.97 4.50
C GLU A 53 -9.47 17.40 3.12
N ALA A 54 -9.20 18.17 2.05
CA ALA A 54 -9.51 17.77 0.68
C ALA A 54 -8.77 16.47 0.32
N LEU A 55 -9.48 15.44 -0.12
CA LEU A 55 -8.91 14.11 -0.42
C LEU A 55 -8.50 13.95 -1.89
N SER A 56 -8.91 14.89 -2.73
CA SER A 56 -8.56 14.96 -4.13
C SER A 56 -8.28 16.39 -4.57
N HIS A 57 -7.62 16.53 -5.73
CA HIS A 57 -7.47 17.81 -6.38
C HIS A 57 -7.64 17.64 -7.89
N SER A 58 -8.68 18.24 -8.45
CA SER A 58 -9.01 18.14 -9.87
C SER A 58 -8.68 19.43 -10.62
N VAL A 59 -8.04 19.26 -11.79
CA VAL A 59 -7.79 20.33 -12.78
C VAL A 59 -8.09 19.74 -14.16
N ASN A 60 -9.05 20.33 -14.87
CA ASN A 60 -9.57 19.80 -16.14
C ASN A 60 -10.02 18.33 -15.98
N HIS A 61 -9.56 17.43 -16.84
CA HIS A 61 -9.85 15.99 -16.79
C HIS A 61 -8.96 15.21 -15.81
N ALA A 62 -7.97 15.84 -15.19
CA ALA A 62 -7.01 15.18 -14.31
C ALA A 62 -7.37 15.38 -12.84
N THR A 63 -7.48 14.29 -12.09
CA THR A 63 -7.76 14.30 -10.65
C THR A 63 -6.63 13.63 -9.88
N LEU A 64 -5.91 14.41 -9.08
CA LEU A 64 -4.84 13.97 -8.20
C LEU A 64 -5.44 13.41 -6.90
N VAL A 65 -4.96 12.23 -6.49
CA VAL A 65 -5.27 11.56 -5.23
C VAL A 65 -3.99 11.11 -4.55
N THR A 66 -4.03 10.89 -3.24
CA THR A 66 -2.86 10.39 -2.50
C THR A 66 -3.24 9.26 -1.56
N LEU A 67 -2.57 8.13 -1.73
CA LEU A 67 -2.62 7.02 -0.80
C LEU A 67 -1.58 7.25 0.29
N GLY A 68 -2.04 7.42 1.51
CA GLY A 68 -1.22 7.37 2.71
C GLY A 68 -1.09 5.95 3.23
N GLY A 69 -0.05 5.71 4.01
CA GLY A 69 0.11 4.46 4.71
C GLY A 69 0.95 4.62 5.96
N GLU A 70 0.77 3.70 6.89
CA GLU A 70 1.62 3.53 8.07
C GLU A 70 2.07 2.08 8.13
N ASP A 71 3.37 1.85 8.30
CA ASP A 71 3.96 0.51 8.42
C ASP A 71 4.69 0.40 9.76
N LYS A 72 4.38 -0.64 10.55
CA LYS A 72 5.10 -0.94 11.78
C LYS A 72 6.53 -1.35 11.45
N LEU A 73 7.48 -0.64 12.04
CA LEU A 73 8.90 -0.93 11.94
C LEU A 73 9.25 -2.04 12.92
N LEU A 74 9.20 -3.27 12.41
CA LEU A 74 9.60 -4.45 13.14
C LEU A 74 10.71 -5.18 12.38
N PRO A 75 11.99 -4.79 12.59
CA PRO A 75 13.11 -5.44 11.93
C PRO A 75 13.18 -6.93 12.27
N SER A 76 13.45 -7.75 11.26
CA SER A 76 13.53 -9.20 11.42
C SER A 76 14.60 -9.62 12.45
N ALA A 77 15.69 -8.86 12.56
CA ALA A 77 16.74 -9.08 13.56
C ALA A 77 16.18 -9.07 15.00
N VAL A 78 15.39 -8.05 15.35
CA VAL A 78 14.80 -7.90 16.69
C VAL A 78 13.81 -9.03 16.99
N VAL A 79 12.98 -9.40 16.00
CA VAL A 79 12.04 -10.52 16.15
C VAL A 79 12.76 -11.84 16.37
N ASN A 80 13.84 -12.08 15.62
CA ASN A 80 14.60 -13.32 15.69
C ASN A 80 15.37 -13.43 17.01
N GLU A 81 15.93 -12.33 17.52
CA GLU A 81 16.60 -12.28 18.81
C GLU A 81 15.63 -12.59 19.96
N GLN A 82 14.48 -11.92 20.01
CA GLN A 82 13.46 -12.17 21.04
C GLN A 82 12.87 -13.58 20.95
N LEU A 83 12.72 -14.11 19.74
CA LEU A 83 12.33 -15.50 19.53
C LEU A 83 13.39 -16.47 20.05
N ALA A 84 14.68 -16.21 19.83
CA ALA A 84 15.76 -17.06 20.33
C ALA A 84 15.76 -17.11 21.88
N LEU A 85 15.67 -15.95 22.53
CA LEU A 85 15.59 -15.86 24.00
C LEU A 85 14.42 -16.66 24.58
N LYS A 86 13.21 -16.54 24.00
CA LYS A 86 12.05 -17.33 24.46
C LYS A 86 12.20 -18.83 24.19
N LEU A 87 12.86 -19.22 23.10
CA LEU A 87 13.12 -20.64 22.80
C LEU A 87 14.15 -21.25 23.76
N GLU A 88 15.18 -20.49 24.14
CA GLU A 88 16.17 -20.90 25.14
C GLU A 88 15.51 -21.10 26.50
N ALA A 89 14.75 -20.12 26.97
CA ALA A 89 13.99 -20.21 28.22
C ALA A 89 13.01 -21.40 28.23
N ALA A 90 12.31 -21.65 27.12
CA ALA A 90 11.43 -22.81 27.00
C ALA A 90 12.19 -24.15 27.02
N THR A 91 13.40 -24.19 26.45
CA THR A 91 14.26 -25.39 26.45
C THR A 91 14.78 -25.69 27.84
N GLU A 92 15.21 -24.67 28.59
CA GLU A 92 15.65 -24.81 29.98
C GLU A 92 14.52 -25.30 30.89
N GLN A 93 13.31 -24.75 30.74
CA GLN A 93 12.16 -25.14 31.56
C GLN A 93 11.65 -26.55 31.28
N GLN A 94 11.64 -26.97 30.01
CA GLN A 94 11.05 -28.25 29.59
C GLN A 94 12.08 -29.38 29.46
N GLY A 95 13.38 -29.08 29.52
CA GLY A 95 14.46 -30.06 29.32
C GLY A 95 14.54 -30.64 27.90
N ARG A 96 13.82 -30.06 26.93
CA ARG A 96 13.83 -30.49 25.52
C ARG A 96 13.70 -29.30 24.58
N ARG A 97 14.16 -29.46 23.35
CA ARG A 97 13.97 -28.44 22.32
C ARG A 97 12.48 -28.32 21.92
N PRO A 98 11.94 -27.10 21.76
CA PRO A 98 10.61 -26.87 21.23
C PRO A 98 10.42 -27.46 19.84
N GLY A 99 9.28 -28.12 19.61
CA GLY A 99 8.89 -28.61 18.29
C GLY A 99 8.50 -27.48 17.32
N GLY A 100 8.28 -27.80 16.05
CA GLY A 100 7.92 -26.80 15.03
C GLY A 100 6.65 -26.01 15.34
N ALA A 101 5.59 -26.69 15.81
CA ALA A 101 4.33 -26.05 16.20
C ALA A 101 4.50 -25.11 17.40
N GLU A 102 5.28 -25.54 18.39
CA GLU A 102 5.59 -24.75 19.59
C GLU A 102 6.40 -23.50 19.25
N ARG A 103 7.41 -23.64 18.39
CA ARG A 103 8.19 -22.50 17.88
C ARG A 103 7.33 -21.48 17.13
N LYS A 104 6.35 -21.93 16.34
CA LYS A 104 5.42 -21.02 15.64
C LYS A 104 4.58 -20.23 16.63
N ARG A 105 4.03 -20.90 17.66
CA ARG A 105 3.27 -20.24 18.74
C ARG A 105 4.10 -19.21 19.48
N ILE A 106 5.33 -19.55 19.86
CA ILE A 106 6.26 -18.61 20.53
C ILE A 106 6.55 -17.41 19.62
N LYS A 107 6.71 -17.63 18.31
CA LYS A 107 6.91 -16.53 17.36
C LYS A 107 5.68 -15.60 17.28
N GLU A 108 4.47 -16.15 17.26
CA GLU A 108 3.24 -15.35 17.28
C GLU A 108 3.09 -14.54 18.58
N GLU A 109 3.49 -15.11 19.72
CA GLU A 109 3.56 -14.42 21.00
C GLU A 109 4.57 -13.26 20.97
N VAL A 110 5.79 -13.51 20.44
CA VAL A 110 6.81 -12.46 20.25
C VAL A 110 6.27 -11.32 19.37
N LEU A 111 5.54 -11.63 18.30
CA LEU A 111 4.93 -10.59 17.46
C LEU A 111 3.88 -9.80 18.24
N THR A 112 3.04 -10.48 19.00
CA THR A 112 1.99 -9.85 19.83
C THR A 112 2.60 -8.90 20.87
N ASP A 113 3.76 -9.26 21.45
CA ASP A 113 4.47 -8.42 22.42
C ASP A 113 5.18 -7.22 21.78
N LEU A 114 5.75 -7.41 20.59
CA LEU A 114 6.57 -6.38 19.93
C LEU A 114 5.76 -5.39 19.08
N LEU A 115 4.65 -5.81 18.47
CA LEU A 115 3.85 -4.97 17.57
C LEU A 115 3.32 -3.68 18.23
N PRO A 116 2.81 -3.71 19.48
CA PRO A 116 2.34 -2.49 20.14
C PRO A 116 3.47 -1.47 20.38
N ARG A 117 4.72 -1.96 20.54
CA ARG A 117 5.91 -1.14 20.80
C ARG A 117 6.59 -0.65 19.51
N ALA A 118 6.26 -1.24 18.37
CA ALA A 118 6.87 -0.88 17.10
C ALA A 118 6.45 0.54 16.66
N LEU A 119 7.44 1.33 16.25
CA LEU A 119 7.24 2.65 15.66
C LEU A 119 6.54 2.51 14.31
N ALA A 120 5.65 3.44 13.97
CA ALA A 120 5.01 3.48 12.65
C ALA A 120 5.78 4.41 11.71
N ARG A 121 6.14 3.91 10.52
CA ARG A 121 6.72 4.71 9.44
C ARG A 121 5.59 5.18 8.51
N PRO A 122 5.41 6.50 8.32
CA PRO A 122 4.47 7.00 7.34
C PRO A 122 5.01 6.79 5.92
N SER A 123 4.11 6.55 4.98
CA SER A 123 4.36 6.48 3.55
C SER A 123 3.28 7.27 2.80
N ARG A 124 3.65 7.74 1.61
CA ARG A 124 2.75 8.44 0.70
C ARG A 124 3.03 8.02 -0.73
N MET A 125 1.98 7.89 -1.52
CA MET A 125 2.04 7.57 -2.93
C MET A 125 0.98 8.37 -3.66
N ASN A 126 1.42 9.22 -4.59
CA ASN A 126 0.53 10.02 -5.39
C ASN A 126 0.06 9.23 -6.60
N ALA A 127 -1.16 9.49 -7.04
CA ALA A 127 -1.65 9.04 -8.33
C ALA A 127 -2.58 10.11 -8.91
N TYR A 128 -2.69 10.17 -10.23
CA TYR A 128 -3.76 10.93 -10.86
C TYR A 128 -4.61 10.05 -11.78
N LEU A 129 -5.88 10.40 -11.85
CA LEU A 129 -6.86 9.82 -12.77
C LEU A 129 -7.10 10.82 -13.89
N ASP A 130 -6.89 10.40 -15.12
CA ASP A 130 -7.29 11.13 -16.31
C ASP A 130 -8.59 10.52 -16.83
N SER A 131 -9.70 11.25 -16.66
CA SER A 131 -11.04 10.81 -17.07
C SER A 131 -11.29 10.91 -18.57
N GLU A 132 -10.53 11.73 -19.29
CA GLU A 132 -10.64 11.86 -20.75
C GLU A 132 -9.93 10.70 -21.43
N GLY A 133 -8.67 10.47 -21.05
CA GLY A 133 -7.86 9.41 -21.61
C GLY A 133 -8.14 8.03 -21.02
N GLY A 134 -8.73 7.92 -19.81
CA GLY A 134 -9.01 6.66 -19.11
C GLY A 134 -7.78 6.04 -18.45
N TRP A 135 -6.93 6.87 -17.84
CA TRP A 135 -5.65 6.47 -17.28
C TRP A 135 -5.61 6.68 -15.77
N LEU A 136 -5.16 5.67 -15.04
CA LEU A 136 -4.67 5.81 -13.68
C LEU A 136 -3.15 5.76 -13.70
N VAL A 137 -2.52 6.85 -13.29
CA VAL A 137 -1.08 7.03 -13.32
C VAL A 137 -0.57 7.16 -11.89
N ILE A 138 0.32 6.26 -11.49
CA ILE A 138 0.76 6.12 -10.09
C ILE A 138 2.26 6.41 -9.99
N ASP A 139 2.64 7.26 -9.04
CA ASP A 139 4.04 7.64 -8.76
C ASP A 139 4.78 6.54 -7.99
N THR A 140 5.03 5.42 -8.65
CA THR A 140 5.79 4.30 -8.09
C THR A 140 6.48 3.49 -9.18
N SER A 141 7.62 2.92 -8.84
CA SER A 141 8.31 1.89 -9.64
C SER A 141 7.94 0.47 -9.21
N SER A 142 7.22 0.31 -8.09
CA SER A 142 6.84 -0.98 -7.52
C SER A 142 5.45 -1.40 -7.99
N ARG A 143 5.37 -2.48 -8.76
CA ARG A 143 4.08 -3.07 -9.20
C ARG A 143 3.19 -3.42 -8.01
N LYS A 144 3.76 -3.96 -6.93
CA LYS A 144 3.00 -4.30 -5.71
C LYS A 144 2.36 -3.06 -5.07
N SER A 145 3.10 -1.96 -5.02
CA SER A 145 2.60 -0.69 -4.47
C SER A 145 1.51 -0.10 -5.37
N ALA A 146 1.66 -0.21 -6.69
CA ALA A 146 0.67 0.25 -7.65
C ALA A 146 -0.64 -0.56 -7.56
N GLU A 147 -0.56 -1.89 -7.45
CA GLU A 147 -1.73 -2.75 -7.21
C GLU A 147 -2.43 -2.45 -5.88
N THR A 148 -1.66 -2.06 -4.85
CA THR A 148 -2.23 -1.62 -3.56
C THR A 148 -3.08 -0.36 -3.76
N MET A 149 -2.60 0.64 -4.51
CA MET A 149 -3.38 1.83 -4.85
C MET A 149 -4.67 1.48 -5.59
N VAL A 150 -4.61 0.63 -6.62
CA VAL A 150 -5.79 0.18 -7.37
C VAL A 150 -6.79 -0.54 -6.46
N THR A 151 -6.29 -1.39 -5.57
CA THR A 151 -7.13 -2.13 -4.61
C THR A 151 -7.81 -1.18 -3.62
N THR A 152 -7.07 -0.21 -3.06
CA THR A 152 -7.65 0.75 -2.12
C THR A 152 -8.65 1.69 -2.81
N LEU A 153 -8.40 2.10 -4.06
CA LEU A 153 -9.39 2.83 -4.87
C LEU A 153 -10.66 2.00 -5.08
N ARG A 154 -10.51 0.71 -5.43
CA ARG A 154 -11.65 -0.21 -5.57
C ARG A 154 -12.47 -0.33 -4.30
N GLU A 155 -11.82 -0.43 -3.14
CA GLU A 155 -12.51 -0.47 -1.84
C GLU A 155 -13.27 0.82 -1.53
N ALA A 156 -12.69 1.99 -1.87
CA ALA A 156 -13.32 3.28 -1.61
C ALA A 156 -14.53 3.57 -2.54
N MET A 157 -14.39 3.21 -3.82
CA MET A 157 -15.40 3.43 -4.85
C MET A 157 -16.39 2.26 -5.00
N GLY A 158 -16.17 1.16 -4.29
CA GLY A 158 -16.92 -0.10 -4.41
C GLY A 158 -16.54 -0.94 -5.64
N SER A 159 -16.29 -0.31 -6.79
CA SER A 159 -15.77 -0.97 -8.00
C SER A 159 -14.81 -0.06 -8.75
N PHE A 160 -13.69 -0.63 -9.18
CA PHE A 160 -12.69 0.07 -9.98
C PHE A 160 -11.98 -0.97 -10.88
N PRO A 161 -12.53 -1.24 -12.08
CA PRO A 161 -11.97 -2.19 -13.05
C PRO A 161 -10.79 -1.58 -13.81
N ALA A 162 -9.69 -1.33 -13.09
CA ALA A 162 -8.44 -0.90 -13.69
C ALA A 162 -7.53 -2.09 -13.99
N LEU A 163 -6.94 -2.10 -15.19
CA LEU A 163 -6.04 -3.14 -15.67
C LEU A 163 -4.65 -2.57 -15.95
N PRO A 164 -3.57 -3.31 -15.66
CA PRO A 164 -2.23 -2.88 -16.03
C PRO A 164 -2.13 -2.76 -17.55
N VAL A 165 -1.33 -1.81 -18.01
CA VAL A 165 -1.11 -1.61 -19.44
C VAL A 165 -0.30 -2.77 -20.01
N SER A 166 -0.81 -3.34 -21.10
CA SER A 166 -0.11 -4.31 -21.93
C SER A 166 0.21 -3.66 -23.27
N ALA A 167 1.48 -3.67 -23.66
CA ALA A 167 1.89 -3.22 -24.97
C ALA A 167 1.51 -4.26 -26.02
N GLU A 168 1.06 -3.80 -27.20
CA GLU A 168 0.73 -4.67 -28.34
C GLU A 168 1.97 -5.38 -28.88
N ALA A 169 3.09 -4.65 -28.95
CA ALA A 169 4.39 -5.18 -29.32
C ALA A 169 5.31 -5.26 -28.09
N SER A 170 6.26 -6.21 -28.12
CA SER A 170 7.25 -6.37 -27.05
C SER A 170 8.07 -5.07 -26.89
N PRO A 171 8.01 -4.41 -25.72
CA PRO A 171 8.80 -3.20 -25.48
C PRO A 171 10.30 -3.44 -25.65
N ARG A 172 10.77 -4.63 -25.25
CA ARG A 172 12.17 -5.03 -25.42
C ARG A 172 12.57 -5.06 -26.90
N ALA A 173 11.74 -5.64 -27.77
CA ALA A 173 12.04 -5.74 -29.20
C ALA A 173 12.07 -4.35 -29.85
N LEU A 174 11.11 -3.48 -29.52
CA LEU A 174 11.06 -2.10 -30.02
C LEU A 174 12.29 -1.30 -29.58
N MET A 175 12.65 -1.36 -28.30
CA MET A 175 13.82 -0.67 -27.76
C MET A 175 15.13 -1.17 -28.39
N THR A 176 15.25 -2.47 -28.64
CA THR A 176 16.41 -3.02 -29.37
C THR A 176 16.46 -2.52 -30.82
N GLY A 177 15.32 -2.40 -31.50
CA GLY A 177 15.28 -1.89 -32.88
C GLY A 177 15.58 -0.39 -33.01
N TRP A 178 15.54 0.38 -31.92
CA TRP A 178 15.86 1.82 -31.90
C TRP A 178 17.34 2.12 -31.67
N LEU A 179 18.09 1.15 -31.15
CA LEU A 179 19.54 1.24 -30.91
C LEU A 179 20.32 0.73 -32.13
#